data_AF-A0A969IHM1-F1
#
_entry.id   AF-A0A969IHM1-F1
#
_cell.length_a   1.000
_cell.length_b   1.000
_cell.length_c   1.000
_cell.angle_alpha   90.00
_cell.angle_beta   90.00
_cell.angle_gamma   90.00
#
_symmetry.space_group_name_H-M   'P 1'
#
loop_
_entity.id
_entity.type
_entity.pdbx_description
1 polymer ?
#
loop_
_entity_poly.entity_id
_entity_poly.type
_entity_poly.pdbx_seq_one_letter_code
_entity_poly.pdbx_strand_id
1 'polypeptide(L)'
;MIDTRKVLQLARLLMPTSISGNSAAAEKLRAYKNPEQCLTDFCDWEENKAVNPEKKKKYDFTVQIAPHAIIEYGAWETHAAWNKHHIWEETKKGGRAVRRNKSNKISWVSPGILFPLMGAMSEFSAADSKGRWQLKKPDRFKDEEMVRRAVNQFRAHGSDPMAMGRSEAAYDALRIYPQTLVEVLRDIEANE
;
A
#
# COMPACT_ATOMS: atom_id res chain seq x y z
N MET A 1 -8.34 19.22 3.41
CA MET A 1 -7.31 18.93 4.42
C MET A 1 -7.14 17.41 4.46
N ILE A 2 -5.93 16.91 4.29
CA ILE A 2 -5.67 15.46 4.34
C ILE A 2 -5.56 15.06 5.83
N ASP A 3 -6.27 14.02 6.26
CA ASP A 3 -6.18 13.51 7.65
C ASP A 3 -4.77 12.94 7.87
N THR A 4 -4.05 13.49 8.85
CA THR A 4 -2.71 13.04 9.24
C THR A 4 -2.66 11.54 9.51
N ARG A 5 -3.70 10.95 10.14
CA ARG A 5 -3.76 9.51 10.39
C ARG A 5 -3.73 8.71 9.09
N LYS A 6 -4.48 9.18 8.09
CA LYS A 6 -4.49 8.52 6.76
C LYS A 6 -3.11 8.58 6.13
N VAL A 7 -2.41 9.71 6.21
CA VAL A 7 -1.04 9.83 5.68
C VAL A 7 -0.12 8.81 6.36
N LEU A 8 -0.17 8.71 7.68
CA LEU A 8 0.66 7.77 8.44
C LEU A 8 0.32 6.31 8.14
N GLN A 9 -0.95 5.97 7.96
CA GLN A 9 -1.36 4.64 7.51
C GLN A 9 -0.75 4.30 6.14
N LEU A 10 -0.84 5.22 5.17
CA LEU A 10 -0.32 5.01 3.81
C LEU A 10 1.21 4.92 3.80
N ALA A 11 1.90 5.79 4.52
CA ALA A 11 3.35 5.74 4.66
C ALA A 11 3.80 4.41 5.28
N ARG A 12 3.07 3.93 6.29
CA ARG A 12 3.35 2.64 6.92
C ARG A 12 3.16 1.45 5.98
N LEU A 13 2.16 1.48 5.09
CA LEU A 13 1.96 0.42 4.09
C LEU A 13 3.14 0.30 3.13
N LEU A 14 3.84 1.41 2.84
CA LEU A 14 5.03 1.41 1.98
C LEU A 14 6.31 1.04 2.74
N MET A 15 6.28 0.91 4.07
CA MET A 15 7.46 0.64 4.87
C MET A 15 7.99 -0.78 4.59
N PRO A 16 9.20 -0.93 4.03
CA PRO A 16 9.77 -2.25 3.76
C PRO A 16 10.22 -2.92 5.07
N THR A 17 10.32 -4.24 5.06
CA THR A 17 10.73 -5.05 6.22
C THR A 17 12.08 -4.62 6.80
N SER A 18 13.00 -4.14 5.96
CA SER A 18 14.32 -3.65 6.37
C SER A 18 14.26 -2.37 7.23
N ILE A 19 13.13 -1.65 7.22
CA ILE A 19 12.86 -0.47 8.05
C ILE A 19 11.94 -0.84 9.21
N SER A 20 10.88 -1.62 8.97
CA SER A 20 9.94 -2.01 10.02
C SER A 20 10.59 -2.88 11.09
N GLY A 21 11.56 -3.71 10.70
CA GLY A 21 12.17 -4.74 11.53
C GLY A 21 11.22 -5.90 11.83
N ASN A 22 10.05 -5.94 11.17
CA ASN A 22 9.02 -6.92 11.44
C ASN A 22 8.29 -7.30 10.14
N SER A 23 8.43 -8.58 9.77
CA SER A 23 7.83 -9.18 8.58
C SER A 23 6.42 -9.73 8.83
N ALA A 24 5.96 -9.78 10.08
CA ALA A 24 4.67 -10.32 10.44
C ALA A 24 3.55 -9.52 9.77
N ALA A 25 2.54 -10.20 9.23
CA ALA A 25 1.42 -9.51 8.62
C ALA A 25 0.61 -8.65 9.60
N ALA A 26 0.75 -8.91 10.92
CA ALA A 26 0.23 -8.01 11.94
C ALA A 26 0.71 -6.56 11.76
N GLU A 27 1.94 -6.34 11.27
CA GLU A 27 2.44 -5.00 10.94
C GLU A 27 1.74 -4.38 9.75
N LYS A 28 1.55 -5.16 8.68
CA LYS A 28 0.90 -4.71 7.45
C LYS A 28 -0.58 -4.39 7.70
N LEU A 29 -1.25 -5.24 8.47
CA LEU A 29 -2.64 -5.08 8.86
C LEU A 29 -2.86 -3.95 9.86
N ARG A 30 -1.84 -3.55 10.63
CA ARG A 30 -1.96 -2.47 11.62
C ARG A 30 -2.37 -1.17 10.97
N ALA A 31 -1.80 -0.86 9.80
CA ALA A 31 -2.17 0.31 9.02
C ALA A 31 -3.66 0.31 8.67
N TYR A 32 -4.28 -0.83 8.38
CA TYR A 32 -5.72 -0.91 8.11
C TYR A 32 -6.58 -0.88 9.38
N LYS A 33 -6.18 -1.60 10.43
CA LYS A 33 -7.00 -1.85 11.62
C LYS A 33 -6.94 -0.73 12.67
N ASN A 34 -5.78 -0.10 12.85
CA ASN A 34 -5.51 0.77 14.00
C ASN A 34 -4.88 2.12 13.55
N PRO A 35 -5.70 3.04 12.99
CA PRO A 35 -5.23 4.38 12.61
C PRO A 35 -4.57 5.15 13.78
N GLU A 36 -5.13 5.03 14.99
CA GLU A 36 -4.65 5.69 16.20
C GLU A 36 -3.26 5.20 16.58
N GLN A 37 -3.01 3.89 16.49
CA GLN A 37 -1.69 3.34 16.78
C GLN A 37 -0.64 3.82 15.77
N CYS A 38 -1.01 4.05 14.51
CA CYS A 38 -0.07 4.62 13.54
C CYS A 38 0.38 6.03 13.93
N LEU A 39 -0.51 6.82 14.53
CA LEU A 39 -0.16 8.13 15.08
C LEU A 39 0.68 8.00 16.35
N THR A 40 0.28 7.16 17.30
CA THR A 40 1.04 6.93 18.54
C THR A 40 2.46 6.47 18.25
N ASP A 41 2.63 5.49 17.35
CA ASP A 41 3.96 5.01 16.94
C ASP A 41 4.79 6.13 16.31
N PHE A 42 4.18 6.97 15.48
CA PHE A 42 4.89 8.08 14.85
C PHE A 42 5.36 9.12 15.87
N CYS A 43 4.52 9.50 16.84
CA CYS A 43 4.91 10.39 17.93
C CYS A 43 6.07 9.78 18.75
N ASP A 44 5.98 8.49 19.08
CA ASP A 44 7.06 7.78 19.77
C ASP A 44 8.37 7.80 18.98
N TRP A 45 8.31 7.62 17.66
CA TRP A 45 9.50 7.69 16.81
C TRP A 45 10.07 9.10 16.78
N GLU A 46 9.22 10.12 16.68
CA GLU A 46 9.63 11.52 16.69
C GLU A 46 10.36 11.90 17.99
N GLU A 47 9.75 11.61 19.14
CA GLU A 47 10.27 11.98 20.46
C GLU A 47 11.64 11.34 20.74
N ASN A 48 11.84 10.13 20.24
CA ASN A 48 13.01 9.31 20.58
C ASN A 48 14.05 9.19 19.46
N LYS A 49 13.86 9.86 18.31
CA LYS A 49 14.79 9.79 17.17
C LYS A 49 16.22 10.27 17.48
N ALA A 50 16.40 11.09 18.52
CA ALA A 50 17.71 11.60 18.90
C ALA A 50 18.56 10.56 19.65
N VAL A 51 17.92 9.62 20.35
CA VAL A 51 18.57 8.66 21.25
C VAL A 51 18.49 7.22 20.74
N ASN A 52 17.56 6.92 19.83
CA ASN A 52 17.35 5.60 19.28
C ASN A 52 17.47 5.60 17.73
N PRO A 53 18.56 5.03 17.16
CA PRO A 53 18.78 4.98 15.72
C PRO A 53 17.67 4.27 14.93
N GLU A 54 17.06 3.22 15.48
CA GLU A 54 15.95 2.49 14.82
C GLU A 54 14.69 3.36 14.73
N LYS A 55 14.38 4.11 15.79
CA LYS A 55 13.27 5.07 15.77
C LYS A 55 13.54 6.22 14.80
N LYS A 56 14.79 6.71 14.75
CA LYS A 56 15.20 7.71 13.76
C LYS A 56 14.97 7.22 12.34
N LYS A 57 15.39 5.99 12.03
CA LYS A 57 15.23 5.37 10.72
C LYS A 57 13.76 5.26 10.30
N LYS A 58 12.87 4.84 11.21
CA LYS A 58 11.41 4.77 10.96
C LYS A 58 10.78 6.15 10.78
N TYR A 59 11.18 7.12 11.60
CA TYR A 59 10.72 8.51 11.48
C TYR A 59 11.14 9.13 10.14
N ASP A 60 12.44 9.07 9.81
CA ASP A 60 12.98 9.64 8.58
C ASP A 60 12.33 9.01 7.35
N PHE A 61 12.19 7.68 7.33
CA PHE A 61 11.46 6.97 6.28
C PHE A 61 10.03 7.51 6.12
N THR A 62 9.29 7.60 7.23
CA THR A 62 7.87 7.99 7.22
C THR A 62 7.70 9.40 6.67
N VAL A 63 8.53 10.34 7.11
CA VAL A 63 8.50 11.74 6.63
C VAL A 63 8.81 11.82 5.14
N GLN A 64 9.80 11.06 4.67
CA GLN A 64 10.23 11.09 3.27
C GLN A 64 9.23 10.42 2.32
N ILE A 65 8.65 9.28 2.72
CA ILE A 65 7.76 8.50 1.84
C ILE A 65 6.32 9.06 1.82
N ALA A 66 5.89 9.79 2.86
CA ALA A 66 4.53 10.32 2.99
C ALA A 66 3.98 11.03 1.73
N PRO A 67 4.71 11.98 1.09
CA PRO A 67 4.22 12.60 -0.15
C PRO A 67 4.02 11.58 -1.29
N HIS A 68 4.94 10.62 -1.44
CA HIS A 68 4.82 9.56 -2.44
C HIS A 68 3.62 8.66 -2.16
N ALA A 69 3.37 8.32 -0.89
CA ALA A 69 2.27 7.46 -0.48
C ALA A 69 0.89 8.07 -0.80
N ILE A 70 0.74 9.38 -0.63
CA ILE A 70 -0.50 10.11 -0.96
C ILE A 70 -0.75 10.09 -2.47
N ILE A 71 0.29 10.41 -3.26
CA ILE A 71 0.20 10.43 -4.73
C ILE A 71 -0.15 9.04 -5.25
N GLU A 72 0.57 8.01 -4.79
CA GLU A 72 0.36 6.63 -5.22
C GLU A 72 -1.05 6.14 -4.86
N TYR A 73 -1.52 6.41 -3.64
CA TYR A 73 -2.88 6.06 -3.24
C TYR A 73 -3.94 6.73 -4.11
N GLY A 74 -3.79 8.02 -4.40
CA GLY A 74 -4.72 8.75 -5.27
C GLY A 74 -4.74 8.23 -6.71
N ALA A 75 -3.56 7.88 -7.24
CA ALA A 75 -3.43 7.26 -8.55
C ALA A 75 -4.16 5.91 -8.61
N TRP A 76 -4.00 5.07 -7.58
CA TRP A 76 -4.72 3.81 -7.50
C TRP A 76 -6.22 4.00 -7.30
N GLU A 77 -6.66 4.89 -6.43
CA GLU A 77 -8.08 5.09 -6.12
C GLU A 77 -8.91 5.47 -7.36
N THR A 78 -8.28 6.15 -8.32
CA THR A 78 -8.94 6.68 -9.53
C THR A 78 -8.51 5.98 -10.81
N HIS A 79 -7.72 4.90 -10.72
CA HIS A 79 -7.09 4.27 -11.89
C HIS A 79 -8.13 3.75 -12.92
N ALA A 80 -7.91 4.01 -14.20
CA ALA A 80 -8.88 3.65 -15.24
C ALA A 80 -9.15 2.14 -15.35
N ALA A 81 -8.16 1.29 -15.03
CA ALA A 81 -8.25 -0.16 -15.15
C ALA A 81 -9.37 -0.79 -14.30
N TRP A 82 -9.80 -0.16 -13.19
CA TRP A 82 -10.94 -0.67 -12.40
C TRP A 82 -12.21 -0.84 -13.24
N ASN A 83 -12.38 0.01 -14.26
CA ASN A 83 -13.56 -0.01 -15.13
C ASN A 83 -13.65 -1.25 -16.02
N LYS A 84 -12.55 -2.01 -16.20
CA LYS A 84 -12.51 -3.24 -17.01
C LYS A 84 -13.05 -4.47 -16.26
N HIS A 85 -13.43 -4.33 -14.99
CA HIS A 85 -13.65 -5.47 -14.09
C HIS A 85 -15.08 -5.61 -13.54
N HIS A 86 -16.04 -4.82 -14.02
CA HIS A 86 -17.46 -4.90 -13.62
C HIS A 86 -17.69 -5.04 -12.10
N ILE A 87 -17.03 -4.16 -11.32
CA ILE A 87 -17.15 -4.16 -9.86
C ILE A 87 -18.48 -3.51 -9.45
N TRP A 88 -19.24 -4.19 -8.61
CA TRP A 88 -20.49 -3.69 -8.02
C TRP A 88 -20.20 -2.56 -7.03
N GLU A 89 -21.04 -1.51 -7.00
CA GLU A 89 -20.84 -0.39 -6.07
C GLU A 89 -21.04 -0.82 -4.61
N GLU A 90 -22.09 -1.59 -4.35
CA GLU A 90 -22.44 -2.12 -3.04
C GLU A 90 -22.16 -3.61 -2.95
N THR A 91 -21.72 -4.05 -1.78
CA THR A 91 -21.51 -5.48 -1.51
C THR A 91 -22.81 -6.14 -1.07
N LYS A 92 -22.91 -7.47 -1.26
CA LYS A 92 -24.04 -8.25 -0.77
C LYS A 92 -24.21 -8.20 0.77
N LYS A 93 -23.15 -7.84 1.51
CA LYS A 93 -23.15 -7.74 2.97
C LYS A 93 -23.33 -6.30 3.48
N GLY A 94 -23.64 -5.37 2.59
CA GLY A 94 -23.68 -3.94 2.90
C GLY A 94 -22.31 -3.28 2.79
N GLY A 95 -22.30 -1.96 2.64
CA GLY A 95 -21.08 -1.18 2.43
C GLY A 95 -20.68 -1.03 0.96
N ARG A 96 -19.78 -0.08 0.70
CA ARG A 96 -19.42 0.37 -0.64
C ARG A 96 -18.03 -0.15 -1.05
N ALA A 97 -17.96 -0.88 -2.16
CA ALA A 97 -16.70 -1.33 -2.76
C ALA A 97 -16.12 -0.26 -3.70
N VAL A 98 -16.96 0.38 -4.49
CA VAL A 98 -16.57 1.47 -5.41
C VAL A 98 -17.65 2.54 -5.50
N ARG A 99 -17.29 3.73 -5.97
CA ARG A 99 -18.24 4.80 -6.34
C ARG A 99 -18.01 5.22 -7.78
N ARG A 100 -19.07 5.37 -8.56
CA ARG A 100 -18.98 5.90 -9.92
C ARG A 100 -19.33 7.38 -9.98
N ASN A 101 -18.77 8.06 -10.97
CA ASN A 101 -19.11 9.43 -11.30
C ASN A 101 -20.33 9.50 -12.25
N LYS A 102 -20.70 10.71 -12.66
CA LYS A 102 -21.82 10.96 -13.59
C LYS A 102 -21.68 10.25 -14.95
N SER A 103 -20.45 9.90 -15.35
CA SER A 103 -20.15 9.17 -16.59
C SER A 103 -20.07 7.66 -16.40
N ASN A 104 -20.57 7.14 -15.27
CA ASN A 104 -20.57 5.73 -14.89
C ASN A 104 -19.15 5.11 -14.76
N LYS A 105 -18.11 5.95 -14.61
CA LYS A 105 -16.72 5.52 -14.39
C LYS A 105 -16.41 5.46 -12.90
N ILE A 106 -15.69 4.42 -12.47
CA ILE A 106 -15.19 4.30 -11.09
C ILE A 106 -14.29 5.50 -10.80
N SER A 107 -14.63 6.20 -9.72
CA SER A 107 -14.01 7.44 -9.25
C SER A 107 -13.48 7.33 -7.82
N TRP A 108 -13.82 6.25 -7.14
CA TRP A 108 -13.37 5.94 -5.79
C TRP A 108 -13.43 4.43 -5.59
N VAL A 109 -12.44 3.89 -4.88
CA VAL A 109 -12.33 2.48 -4.52
C VAL A 109 -12.14 2.38 -3.02
N SER A 110 -12.77 1.38 -2.40
CA SER A 110 -12.73 1.20 -0.96
C SER A 110 -11.31 1.00 -0.44
N PRO A 111 -10.94 1.63 0.70
CA PRO A 111 -9.66 1.38 1.38
C PRO A 111 -9.38 -0.09 1.65
N GLY A 112 -10.42 -0.91 1.88
CA GLY A 112 -10.26 -2.35 2.09
C GLY A 112 -9.71 -3.12 0.89
N ILE A 113 -9.85 -2.56 -0.32
CA ILE A 113 -9.24 -3.10 -1.55
C ILE A 113 -7.88 -2.43 -1.79
N LEU A 114 -7.80 -1.12 -1.56
CA LEU A 114 -6.59 -0.34 -1.85
C LEU A 114 -5.44 -0.60 -0.87
N PHE A 115 -5.69 -0.90 0.41
CA PHE A 115 -4.63 -1.06 1.41
C PHE A 115 -3.76 -2.29 1.15
N PRO A 116 -4.32 -3.48 0.85
CA PRO A 116 -3.52 -4.62 0.39
C PRO A 116 -2.68 -4.30 -0.85
N LEU A 117 -3.24 -3.57 -1.82
CA LEU A 117 -2.53 -3.16 -3.03
C LEU A 117 -1.38 -2.21 -2.70
N MET A 118 -1.63 -1.18 -1.89
CA MET A 118 -0.61 -0.23 -1.42
C MET A 118 0.50 -0.95 -0.65
N GLY A 119 0.15 -1.92 0.22
CA GLY A 119 1.11 -2.72 0.96
C GLY A 119 2.08 -3.48 0.05
N ALA A 120 1.60 -3.96 -1.09
CA ALA A 120 2.45 -4.62 -2.09
C ALA A 120 3.46 -3.66 -2.75
N MET A 121 3.18 -2.36 -2.79
CA MET A 121 4.10 -1.35 -3.35
C MET A 121 5.31 -1.09 -2.44
N SER A 122 5.33 -1.59 -1.19
CA SER A 122 6.51 -1.52 -0.32
C SER A 122 7.75 -2.17 -0.94
N GLU A 123 7.59 -3.16 -1.84
CA GLU A 123 8.69 -3.77 -2.58
C GLU A 123 9.47 -2.78 -3.46
N PHE A 124 8.82 -1.68 -3.85
CA PHE A 124 9.42 -0.63 -4.67
C PHE A 124 9.94 0.55 -3.85
N SER A 125 9.86 0.48 -2.51
CA SER A 125 10.41 1.51 -1.64
C SER A 125 11.92 1.31 -1.48
N ALA A 126 12.69 2.28 -1.96
CA ALA A 126 14.15 2.22 -1.97
C ALA A 126 14.76 3.56 -1.60
N ALA A 127 15.94 3.53 -0.97
CA ALA A 127 16.74 4.72 -0.75
C ALA A 127 17.57 5.04 -2.00
N ASP A 128 17.67 6.32 -2.35
CA ASP A 128 18.61 6.79 -3.37
C ASP A 128 20.06 6.79 -2.85
N SER A 129 21.02 7.16 -3.70
CA SER A 129 22.45 7.24 -3.34
C SER A 129 22.77 8.25 -2.22
N LYS A 130 21.82 9.11 -1.87
CA LYS A 130 21.91 10.09 -0.78
C LYS A 130 21.15 9.64 0.47
N GLY A 131 20.61 8.42 0.48
CA GLY A 131 19.84 7.86 1.59
C GLY A 131 18.40 8.36 1.68
N ARG A 132 17.86 8.99 0.61
CA ARG A 132 16.47 9.48 0.60
C ARG A 132 15.52 8.42 0.06
N TRP A 133 14.50 8.10 0.84
CA TRP A 133 13.48 7.11 0.51
C TRP A 133 12.49 7.62 -0.53
N GLN A 134 12.26 6.80 -1.54
CA GLN A 134 11.34 7.07 -2.64
C GLN A 134 10.61 5.80 -3.03
N LEU A 135 9.47 5.95 -3.70
CA LEU A 135 8.77 4.84 -4.34
C LEU A 135 9.18 4.78 -5.82
N LYS A 136 9.90 3.73 -6.23
CA LYS A 136 10.41 3.59 -7.61
C LYS A 136 9.86 2.32 -8.25
N LYS A 137 8.72 2.45 -8.94
CA LYS A 137 8.16 1.37 -9.76
C LYS A 137 9.02 1.18 -11.02
N PRO A 138 9.44 -0.05 -11.37
CA PRO A 138 10.20 -0.30 -12.59
C PRO A 138 9.30 -0.19 -13.83
N ASP A 139 9.87 0.16 -14.98
CA ASP A 139 9.11 0.35 -16.24
C ASP A 139 8.35 -0.90 -16.70
N ARG A 140 8.84 -2.09 -16.31
CA ARG A 140 8.17 -3.37 -16.61
C ARG A 140 6.96 -3.65 -15.71
N PHE A 141 6.73 -2.84 -14.66
CA PHE A 141 5.56 -2.96 -13.81
C PHE A 141 4.30 -2.52 -14.57
N LYS A 142 3.26 -3.35 -14.51
CA LYS A 142 2.00 -3.13 -15.23
C LYS A 142 0.89 -2.84 -14.24
N ASP A 143 0.46 -1.58 -14.18
CA ASP A 143 -0.59 -1.15 -13.26
C ASP A 143 -1.91 -1.92 -13.48
N GLU A 144 -2.25 -2.23 -14.74
CA GLU A 144 -3.44 -3.02 -15.07
C GLU A 144 -3.40 -4.45 -14.51
N GLU A 145 -2.22 -5.07 -14.50
CA GLU A 145 -2.03 -6.41 -13.94
C GLU A 145 -2.20 -6.38 -12.43
N MET A 146 -1.70 -5.34 -11.77
CA MET A 146 -1.89 -5.15 -10.33
C MET A 146 -3.36 -4.97 -9.96
N VAL A 147 -4.09 -4.14 -10.71
CA VAL A 147 -5.54 -3.95 -10.55
C VAL A 147 -6.30 -5.26 -10.75
N ARG A 148 -5.97 -6.01 -11.81
CA ARG A 148 -6.57 -7.32 -12.07
C ARG A 148 -6.38 -8.28 -10.91
N ARG A 149 -5.17 -8.33 -10.33
CA ARG A 149 -4.86 -9.16 -9.15
C ARG A 149 -5.65 -8.71 -7.92
N ALA A 150 -5.74 -7.41 -7.67
CA ALA A 150 -6.53 -6.86 -6.57
C ALA A 150 -8.02 -7.22 -6.71
N VAL A 151 -8.58 -7.16 -7.92
CA VAL A 151 -9.96 -7.59 -8.20
C VAL A 151 -10.14 -9.09 -7.95
N ASN A 152 -9.20 -9.93 -8.36
CA ASN A 152 -9.28 -11.37 -8.11
C ASN A 152 -9.28 -11.67 -6.60
N GLN A 153 -8.42 -10.99 -5.84
CA GLN A 153 -8.41 -11.11 -4.38
C GLN A 153 -9.71 -10.61 -3.77
N PHE A 154 -10.22 -9.46 -4.22
CA PHE A 154 -11.50 -8.94 -3.77
C PHE A 154 -12.65 -9.95 -3.97
N ARG A 155 -12.72 -10.60 -5.14
CA ARG A 155 -13.71 -11.63 -5.43
C ARG A 155 -13.52 -12.89 -4.59
N ALA A 156 -12.28 -13.32 -4.36
CA ALA A 156 -11.96 -14.46 -3.50
C ALA A 156 -12.41 -14.25 -2.05
N HIS A 157 -12.47 -13.00 -1.59
CA HIS A 157 -12.99 -12.61 -0.28
C HIS A 157 -14.50 -12.30 -0.31
N GLY A 158 -15.25 -12.94 -1.21
CA GLY A 158 -16.70 -12.79 -1.31
C GLY A 158 -17.16 -11.41 -1.77
N SER A 159 -16.30 -10.65 -2.45
CA SER A 159 -16.55 -9.25 -2.83
C SER A 159 -16.85 -8.34 -1.63
N ASP A 160 -16.16 -8.58 -0.51
CA ASP A 160 -16.25 -7.80 0.72
C ASP A 160 -14.92 -7.06 0.98
N PRO A 161 -14.86 -5.72 0.85
CA PRO A 161 -13.66 -4.93 1.09
C PRO A 161 -13.15 -5.07 2.52
N MET A 162 -14.04 -5.21 3.52
CA MET A 162 -13.65 -5.35 4.91
C MET A 162 -12.97 -6.69 5.15
N ALA A 163 -13.48 -7.76 4.54
CA ALA A 163 -12.85 -9.07 4.60
C ALA A 163 -11.46 -9.06 3.94
N MET A 164 -11.34 -8.47 2.74
CA MET A 164 -10.06 -8.37 2.04
C MET A 164 -9.05 -7.50 2.81
N GLY A 165 -9.44 -6.31 3.28
CA GLY A 165 -8.54 -5.38 3.96
C GLY A 165 -8.00 -5.90 5.30
N ARG A 166 -8.68 -6.89 5.91
CA ARG A 166 -8.27 -7.56 7.15
C ARG A 166 -7.54 -8.88 6.92
N SER A 167 -7.41 -9.33 5.67
CA SER A 167 -6.83 -10.62 5.30
C SER A 167 -5.35 -10.49 5.03
N GLU A 168 -4.52 -11.12 5.87
CA GLU A 168 -3.07 -11.26 5.65
C GLU A 168 -2.77 -11.89 4.28
N ALA A 169 -3.51 -12.95 3.93
CA ALA A 169 -3.37 -13.63 2.65
C ALA A 169 -3.58 -12.69 1.45
N ALA A 170 -4.45 -11.69 1.56
CA ALA A 170 -4.64 -10.70 0.49
C ALA A 170 -3.40 -9.81 0.30
N TYR A 171 -2.74 -9.39 1.38
CA TYR A 171 -1.51 -8.60 1.28
C TYR A 171 -0.38 -9.42 0.67
N ASP A 172 -0.19 -10.66 1.12
CA ASP A 172 0.89 -11.51 0.63
C ASP A 172 0.65 -11.92 -0.83
N ALA A 173 -0.57 -12.29 -1.20
CA ALA A 173 -0.89 -12.66 -2.58
C ALA A 173 -0.66 -11.51 -3.57
N LEU A 174 -0.95 -10.26 -3.17
CA LEU A 174 -0.70 -9.08 -4.00
C LEU A 174 0.78 -8.71 -4.07
N ARG A 175 1.54 -8.96 -3.00
CA ARG A 175 2.98 -8.71 -2.92
C ARG A 175 3.81 -9.58 -3.87
N ILE A 176 3.35 -10.79 -4.19
CA ILE A 176 4.07 -11.72 -5.08
C ILE A 176 4.47 -11.05 -6.39
N TYR A 177 3.58 -10.27 -7.02
CA TYR A 177 3.89 -9.67 -8.33
C TYR A 177 5.01 -8.61 -8.25
N PRO A 178 4.91 -7.57 -7.40
CA PRO A 178 6.03 -6.65 -7.16
C PRO A 178 7.32 -7.34 -6.72
N GLN A 179 7.22 -8.32 -5.80
CA GLN A 179 8.38 -9.02 -5.27
C GLN A 179 9.15 -9.79 -6.37
N THR A 180 8.45 -10.63 -7.14
CA THR A 180 9.07 -11.37 -8.25
C THR A 180 9.67 -10.43 -9.28
N LEU A 181 9.05 -9.27 -9.54
CA LEU A 181 9.60 -8.30 -10.48
C LEU A 181 10.92 -7.70 -9.96
N VAL A 182 11.00 -7.38 -8.66
CA VAL A 182 12.24 -6.89 -8.03
C VAL A 182 13.33 -7.95 -8.04
N GLU A 183 13.00 -9.21 -7.72
CA GLU A 183 13.94 -10.34 -7.73
C GLU A 183 14.52 -10.56 -9.14
N VAL A 184 13.67 -10.65 -10.16
CA VAL A 184 14.11 -10.86 -11.55
C VAL A 184 14.96 -9.69 -12.06
N LEU A 185 14.63 -8.44 -11.70
CA LEU A 185 15.42 -7.28 -12.12
C LEU A 185 16.80 -7.28 -11.47
N ARG A 186 16.91 -7.66 -10.19
CA ARG A 186 18.21 -7.81 -9.51
C ARG A 186 19.06 -8.89 -10.14
N ASP A 187 18.46 -10.02 -10.52
CA ASP A 187 19.17 -11.11 -11.18
C ASP A 187 19.68 -10.70 -12.56
N ILE A 188 18.94 -9.87 -13.31
CA ILE A 188 19.41 -9.32 -14.60
C ILE A 188 20.59 -8.38 -14.36
N GLU A 189 20.46 -7.41 -13.44
CA GLU A 189 21.52 -6.44 -13.12
C GLU A 189 22.81 -7.10 -12.58
N ALA A 190 22.71 -8.25 -11.92
CA ALA A 190 23.86 -8.99 -11.40
C ALA A 190 24.59 -9.83 -12.47
N ASN A 191 23.96 -10.08 -13.61
CA ASN A 191 24.49 -10.89 -14.71
C ASN A 191 24.94 -10.04 -15.93
N GLU A 192 24.86 -8.71 -15.83
CA GLU A 192 25.40 -7.74 -16.78
C GLU A 192 26.75 -7.17 -16.29
#